data_AF-A0AAD7Y884-F1
#
_entry.id   AF-A0AAD7Y884-F1
#
_cell.length_a   1.000
_cell.length_b   1.000
_cell.length_c   1.000
_cell.angle_alpha   90.00
_cell.angle_beta   90.00
_cell.angle_gamma   90.00
#
_symmetry.space_group_name_H-M   'P 1'
#
loop_
_entity.id
_entity.type
_entity.pdbx_description
1 polymer ?
#
loop_
_entity_poly.entity_id
_entity_poly.type
_entity_poly.pdbx_seq_one_letter_code
_entity_poly.pdbx_strand_id
1 'polypeptide(L)'
;MYLLHWLAFLLCVYLTQEAQEYNMWRYHIEENYKHTARRLLELMRSYYEEANARLTQLNEMRFMYEESPYYEMGYITGEIIERYRKVLEMAQRPVRFKFYLVPDTLKTVEYVQKLYFELYHLVRMMHETPRKWANDTEFSNIEKVAGYEQLSVVKTEEELKMAELGEMGLKELLSTMRNIADTQRRREKEKKRQRKKFEKLRQAYMLGLVNDMKMKSKVYNNKWPRDYGWEIEYYW
;
A
#
# COMPACT_ATOMS: atom_id res chain seq x y z
N MET A 1 0.14 16.69 -63.70
CA MET A 1 -0.57 15.73 -62.81
C MET A 1 0.10 14.37 -62.72
N TYR A 2 0.61 13.77 -63.81
CA TYR A 2 1.22 12.43 -63.78
C TYR A 2 2.44 12.28 -62.85
N LEU A 3 3.29 13.30 -62.75
CA LEU A 3 4.48 13.30 -61.89
C LEU A 3 4.16 13.15 -60.39
N LEU A 4 3.05 13.76 -59.94
CA LEU A 4 2.58 13.68 -58.55
C LEU A 4 2.04 12.30 -58.20
N HIS A 5 1.36 11.63 -59.15
CA HIS A 5 0.86 10.27 -58.96
C HIS A 5 2.02 9.27 -58.91
N TRP A 6 3.07 9.50 -59.71
CA TRP A 6 4.26 8.64 -59.72
C TRP A 6 5.06 8.74 -58.41
N LEU A 7 5.21 9.95 -57.88
CA LEU A 7 5.84 10.16 -56.56
C LEU A 7 5.03 9.54 -55.42
N ALA A 8 3.71 9.67 -55.44
CA ALA A 8 2.85 9.01 -54.45
C ALA A 8 2.94 7.48 -54.53
N PHE A 9 3.00 6.91 -55.74
CA PHE A 9 3.17 5.47 -55.94
C PHE A 9 4.51 4.96 -55.40
N LEU A 10 5.62 5.65 -55.70
CA LEU A 10 6.93 5.30 -55.15
C LEU A 10 6.95 5.36 -53.62
N LEU A 11 6.30 6.36 -53.03
CA LEU A 11 6.24 6.53 -51.58
C LEU A 11 5.40 5.42 -50.93
N CYS A 12 4.29 5.02 -51.56
CA CYS A 12 3.52 3.85 -51.14
C CYS A 12 4.34 2.55 -51.25
N VAL A 13 5.08 2.34 -52.35
CA VAL A 13 5.93 1.16 -52.52
C VAL A 13 7.02 1.11 -51.45
N TYR A 14 7.68 2.24 -51.18
CA TYR A 14 8.69 2.35 -50.14
C TYR A 14 8.13 2.02 -48.74
N LEU A 15 6.98 2.60 -48.38
CA LEU A 15 6.30 2.30 -47.11
C LEU A 15 5.87 0.83 -47.01
N THR A 16 5.45 0.21 -48.11
CA THR A 16 5.12 -1.23 -48.11
C THR A 16 6.34 -2.13 -47.99
N GLN A 17 7.51 -1.68 -48.47
CA GLN A 17 8.76 -2.43 -48.40
C GLN A 17 9.30 -2.50 -46.96
N GLU A 18 9.25 -1.40 -46.21
CA GLU A 18 9.60 -1.39 -44.77
C GLU A 18 8.68 -2.33 -43.95
N ALA A 19 7.38 -2.33 -44.26
CA ALA A 19 6.42 -3.22 -43.61
C ALA A 19 6.64 -4.70 -43.95
N GLN A 20 7.15 -5.01 -45.15
CA GLN A 20 7.49 -6.37 -45.56
C GLN A 20 8.78 -6.86 -44.89
N GLU A 21 9.80 -6.01 -44.77
CA GLU A 21 11.03 -6.36 -44.06
C GLU A 21 10.76 -6.67 -42.59
N TYR A 22 9.98 -5.84 -41.88
CA TYR A 22 9.57 -6.11 -40.51
C TYR A 22 8.90 -7.48 -40.34
N ASN A 23 8.04 -7.86 -41.29
CA ASN A 23 7.38 -9.15 -41.28
C ASN A 23 8.32 -10.30 -41.68
N MET A 24 9.28 -10.13 -42.58
CA MET A 24 10.28 -11.17 -42.89
C MET A 24 11.19 -11.48 -41.70
N TRP A 25 11.68 -10.46 -41.00
CA TRP A 25 12.50 -10.63 -39.79
C TRP A 25 11.74 -11.30 -38.63
N ARG A 26 10.40 -11.22 -38.63
CA ARG A 26 9.55 -11.95 -37.69
C ARG A 26 9.62 -13.48 -37.86
N TYR A 27 9.97 -13.97 -39.04
CA TYR A 27 9.96 -15.41 -39.38
C TYR A 27 11.34 -16.06 -39.50
N HIS A 28 12.45 -15.32 -39.32
CA HIS A 28 13.78 -15.92 -39.19
C HIS A 28 13.99 -16.54 -37.80
N ILE A 29 13.29 -17.64 -37.55
CA ILE A 29 13.28 -18.36 -36.27
C ILE A 29 14.71 -18.74 -35.83
N GLU A 30 15.57 -19.16 -36.76
CA GLU A 30 16.93 -19.61 -36.45
C GLU A 30 17.86 -18.48 -36.00
N GLU A 31 17.77 -17.29 -36.61
CA GLU A 31 18.55 -16.13 -36.18
C GLU A 31 17.99 -15.52 -34.90
N ASN A 32 16.67 -15.43 -34.79
CA ASN A 32 16.00 -14.99 -33.57
C ASN A 32 16.33 -15.92 -32.39
N TYR A 33 16.41 -17.24 -32.60
CA TYR A 33 16.80 -18.21 -31.56
C TYR A 33 18.19 -17.92 -30.98
N LYS A 34 19.18 -17.62 -31.84
CA LYS A 34 20.55 -17.27 -31.40
C LYS A 34 20.59 -16.05 -30.49
N HIS A 35 19.68 -15.10 -30.69
CA HIS A 35 19.60 -13.87 -29.88
C HIS A 35 18.55 -13.94 -28.76
N THR A 36 17.72 -14.99 -28.70
CA THR A 36 16.60 -15.09 -27.77
C THR A 36 17.06 -15.07 -26.31
N ALA A 37 18.12 -15.82 -25.97
CA ALA A 37 18.65 -15.85 -24.60
C ALA A 37 19.12 -14.47 -24.15
N ARG A 38 19.86 -13.75 -25.01
CA ARG A 38 20.34 -12.39 -24.74
C ARG A 38 19.18 -11.41 -24.57
N ARG A 39 18.20 -11.44 -25.48
CA ARG A 39 17.03 -10.55 -25.44
C ARG A 39 16.16 -10.81 -24.21
N LEU A 40 16.01 -12.07 -23.81
CA LEU A 40 15.33 -12.44 -22.57
C LEU A 40 16.05 -11.87 -21.35
N LEU A 41 17.38 -11.97 -21.29
CA LEU A 41 18.17 -11.40 -20.19
C LEU A 41 18.08 -9.87 -20.15
N GLU A 42 18.15 -9.20 -21.30
CA GLU A 42 17.98 -7.74 -21.42
C GLU A 42 16.60 -7.33 -20.93
N LEU A 43 15.56 -8.07 -21.29
CA LEU A 43 14.19 -7.84 -20.86
C LEU A 43 14.01 -8.11 -19.36
N MET A 44 14.55 -9.20 -18.83
CA MET A 44 14.55 -9.48 -17.38
C MET A 44 15.26 -8.37 -16.60
N ARG A 45 16.40 -7.88 -17.12
CA ARG A 45 17.15 -6.78 -16.53
C ARG A 45 16.36 -5.48 -16.55
N SER A 46 15.72 -5.13 -17.68
CA SER A 46 14.92 -3.90 -17.76
C SER A 46 13.72 -3.95 -16.82
N TYR A 47 13.02 -5.07 -16.71
CA TYR A 47 11.96 -5.26 -15.73
C TYR A 47 12.46 -5.11 -14.29
N TYR A 48 13.64 -5.65 -13.98
CA TYR A 48 14.23 -5.53 -12.65
C TYR A 48 14.60 -4.08 -12.31
N GLU A 49 15.29 -3.38 -13.21
CA GLU A 49 15.68 -1.98 -13.03
C GLU A 49 14.45 -1.08 -12.90
N GLU A 50 13.44 -1.27 -13.74
CA GLU A 50 12.19 -0.52 -13.69
C GLU A 50 11.40 -0.82 -12.41
N ALA A 51 11.31 -2.08 -11.99
CA ALA A 51 10.67 -2.45 -10.73
C ALA A 51 11.37 -1.81 -9.53
N ASN A 52 12.70 -1.80 -9.50
CA ASN A 52 13.47 -1.13 -8.44
C ASN A 52 13.24 0.38 -8.42
N ALA A 53 13.20 1.03 -9.59
CA ALA A 53 12.89 2.45 -9.67
C ALA A 53 11.49 2.76 -9.11
N ARG A 54 10.47 1.98 -9.49
CA ARG A 54 9.11 2.10 -8.97
C ARG A 54 9.03 1.84 -7.47
N LEU A 55 9.74 0.82 -6.97
CA LEU A 55 9.82 0.52 -5.54
C LEU A 55 10.46 1.67 -4.76
N THR A 56 11.49 2.30 -5.32
CA THR A 56 12.15 3.45 -4.68
C THR A 56 11.17 4.63 -4.55
N GLN A 57 10.45 4.95 -5.62
CA GLN A 57 9.42 6.00 -5.62
C GLN A 57 8.26 5.68 -4.65
N LEU A 58 7.80 4.43 -4.63
CA LEU A 58 6.77 3.96 -3.69
C LEU A 58 7.25 4.04 -2.24
N ASN A 59 8.52 3.72 -1.98
CA ASN A 59 9.09 3.83 -0.64
C ASN A 59 9.15 5.27 -0.16
N GLU A 60 9.51 6.23 -1.03
CA GLU A 60 9.47 7.65 -0.69
C GLU A 60 8.05 8.10 -0.30
N MET A 61 7.04 7.73 -1.10
CA MET A 61 5.64 8.02 -0.78
C MET A 61 5.22 7.33 0.53
N ARG A 62 5.62 6.07 0.72
CA ARG A 62 5.34 5.33 1.95
C ARG A 62 5.90 6.05 3.16
N PHE A 63 7.18 6.42 3.16
CA PHE A 63 7.80 7.14 4.27
C PHE A 63 7.16 8.49 4.56
N MET A 64 6.68 9.19 3.53
CA MET A 64 6.04 10.51 3.69
C MET A 64 4.62 10.41 4.26
N TYR A 65 3.89 9.34 3.96
CA TYR A 65 2.47 9.20 4.29
C TYR A 65 2.14 8.03 5.23
N GLU A 66 3.15 7.37 5.80
CA GLU A 66 2.99 6.22 6.71
C GLU A 66 2.06 6.54 7.89
N GLU A 67 2.05 7.79 8.35
CA GLU A 67 1.21 8.25 9.47
C GLU A 67 -0.17 8.81 9.03
N SER A 68 -0.62 8.55 7.80
CA SER A 68 -1.90 9.06 7.28
C SER A 68 -2.98 7.98 7.21
N PRO A 69 -4.20 8.21 7.74
CA PRO A 69 -5.30 7.25 7.66
C PRO A 69 -5.70 6.92 6.22
N TYR A 70 -5.65 7.92 5.34
CA TYR A 70 -6.01 7.74 3.92
C TYR A 70 -5.01 6.87 3.18
N TYR A 71 -3.72 7.01 3.49
CA TYR A 71 -2.69 6.17 2.93
C TYR A 71 -2.83 4.73 3.42
N GLU A 72 -3.03 4.52 4.73
CA GLU A 72 -3.26 3.18 5.27
C GLU A 72 -4.47 2.50 4.64
N MET A 73 -5.58 3.23 4.52
CA MET A 73 -6.81 2.73 3.92
C MET A 73 -6.63 2.37 2.43
N GLY A 74 -5.97 3.25 1.66
CA GLY A 74 -5.68 3.03 0.26
C GLY A 74 -4.77 1.81 0.04
N TYR A 75 -3.74 1.67 0.88
CA TYR A 75 -2.84 0.52 0.86
C TYR A 75 -3.58 -0.79 1.16
N ILE A 76 -4.36 -0.84 2.25
CA ILE A 76 -5.16 -2.02 2.62
C ILE A 76 -6.12 -2.39 1.48
N THR A 77 -6.77 -1.39 0.87
CA THR A 77 -7.68 -1.61 -0.26
C THR A 77 -6.96 -2.21 -1.46
N GLY A 78 -5.78 -1.69 -1.81
CA GLY A 78 -4.95 -2.24 -2.89
C GLY A 78 -4.52 -3.69 -2.62
N GLU A 79 -4.10 -3.99 -1.40
CA GLU A 79 -3.72 -5.33 -0.95
C GLU A 79 -4.90 -6.32 -0.96
N ILE A 80 -6.12 -5.86 -0.66
CA ILE A 80 -7.36 -6.65 -0.80
C ILE A 80 -7.62 -6.97 -2.27
N ILE A 81 -7.58 -5.95 -3.14
CA ILE A 81 -7.84 -6.12 -4.58
C ILE A 81 -6.84 -7.11 -5.20
N GLU A 82 -5.55 -6.98 -4.87
CA GLU A 82 -4.49 -7.86 -5.38
C GLU A 82 -4.66 -9.32 -4.93
N ARG A 83 -4.96 -9.56 -3.65
CA ARG A 83 -5.22 -10.93 -3.16
C ARG A 83 -6.48 -11.51 -3.76
N TYR A 84 -7.53 -10.70 -3.89
CA TYR A 84 -8.78 -11.13 -4.52
C TYR A 84 -8.56 -11.52 -5.98
N ARG A 85 -7.78 -10.73 -6.74
CA ARG A 85 -7.39 -11.09 -8.12
C ARG A 85 -6.68 -12.44 -8.17
N LYS A 86 -5.70 -12.68 -7.28
CA LYS A 86 -4.99 -13.98 -7.21
C LYS A 86 -5.92 -15.14 -6.89
N VAL A 87 -6.88 -14.96 -5.97
CA VAL A 87 -7.91 -15.96 -5.68
C VAL A 87 -8.72 -16.29 -6.94
N LEU A 88 -9.17 -15.27 -7.68
CA LEU A 88 -9.93 -15.48 -8.92
C LEU A 88 -9.11 -16.18 -10.00
N GLU A 89 -7.86 -15.78 -10.19
CA GLU A 89 -6.96 -16.44 -11.14
C GLU A 89 -6.79 -17.93 -10.83
N MET A 90 -6.59 -18.27 -9.55
CA MET A 90 -6.46 -19.65 -9.10
C MET A 90 -7.77 -20.43 -9.20
N ALA A 91 -8.92 -19.80 -8.94
CA ALA A 91 -10.24 -20.41 -9.07
C ALA A 91 -10.63 -20.66 -10.53
N GLN A 92 -10.20 -19.81 -11.47
CA GLN A 92 -10.45 -20.00 -12.91
C GLN A 92 -9.52 -21.03 -13.55
N ARG A 93 -8.38 -21.33 -12.91
CA ARG A 93 -7.35 -22.21 -13.47
C ARG A 93 -7.88 -23.62 -13.78
N PRO A 94 -8.63 -24.32 -12.90
CA PRO A 94 -9.21 -25.62 -13.21
C PRO A 94 -10.21 -25.60 -14.37
N VAL A 95 -10.92 -24.48 -14.56
CA VAL A 95 -11.87 -24.33 -15.66
C VAL A 95 -11.15 -24.21 -17.01
N ARG A 96 -9.98 -23.54 -17.03
CA ARG A 96 -9.21 -23.28 -18.25
C ARG A 96 -8.36 -24.47 -18.69
N PHE A 97 -7.79 -25.24 -17.76
CA PHE A 97 -6.94 -26.38 -18.11
C PHE A 97 -7.62 -27.70 -17.72
N LYS A 98 -7.95 -28.51 -18.73
CA LYS A 98 -8.71 -29.76 -18.59
C LYS A 98 -7.97 -30.90 -17.87
N PHE A 99 -6.67 -30.77 -17.63
CA PHE A 99 -5.83 -31.82 -17.05
C PHE A 99 -5.21 -31.33 -15.73
N TYR A 100 -5.98 -31.41 -14.65
CA TYR A 100 -5.44 -31.27 -13.30
C TYR A 100 -5.47 -32.61 -12.58
N LEU A 101 -4.33 -33.01 -12.03
CA LEU A 101 -4.26 -34.13 -11.10
C LEU A 101 -4.91 -33.69 -9.78
N VAL A 102 -5.60 -34.61 -9.10
CA VAL A 102 -6.25 -34.36 -7.81
C VAL A 102 -5.32 -33.68 -6.78
N PRO A 103 -4.03 -34.07 -6.63
CA PRO A 103 -3.11 -33.39 -5.71
C PRO A 103 -2.86 -31.92 -6.04
N ASP A 104 -2.83 -31.55 -7.33
CA ASP A 104 -2.61 -30.16 -7.74
C ASP A 104 -3.85 -29.30 -7.46
N THR A 105 -5.04 -29.89 -7.60
CA THR A 105 -6.30 -29.26 -7.18
C THR A 105 -6.31 -29.01 -5.69
N LEU A 106 -5.91 -29.98 -4.86
CA LEU A 106 -5.85 -29.82 -3.40
C LEU A 106 -4.87 -28.70 -2.99
N LYS A 107 -3.66 -28.66 -3.57
CA LYS A 107 -2.71 -27.57 -3.32
C LYS A 107 -3.26 -26.20 -3.67
N THR A 108 -4.01 -26.12 -4.78
CA THR A 108 -4.63 -24.87 -5.22
C THR A 108 -5.71 -24.42 -4.23
N VAL A 109 -6.54 -25.35 -3.75
CA VAL A 109 -7.56 -25.07 -2.73
C VAL A 109 -6.94 -24.61 -1.42
N GLU A 110 -5.88 -25.27 -0.96
CA GLU A 110 -5.13 -24.86 0.26
C GLU A 110 -4.57 -23.44 0.12
N TYR A 111 -3.98 -23.12 -1.04
CA TYR A 111 -3.47 -21.78 -1.31
C TYR A 111 -4.59 -20.73 -1.34
N VAL A 112 -5.73 -21.04 -1.97
CA VAL A 112 -6.92 -20.16 -1.97
C VAL A 112 -7.45 -19.96 -0.56
N GLN A 113 -7.49 -21.00 0.28
CA GLN A 113 -7.90 -20.90 1.67
C GLN A 113 -6.96 -19.98 2.47
N LYS A 114 -5.64 -20.08 2.25
CA LYS A 114 -4.68 -19.16 2.85
C LYS A 114 -4.95 -17.71 2.44
N LEU A 115 -5.13 -17.45 1.14
CA LEU A 115 -5.47 -16.11 0.63
C LEU A 115 -6.79 -15.59 1.19
N TYR A 116 -7.77 -16.46 1.40
CA TYR A 116 -9.05 -16.10 2.01
C TYR A 116 -8.87 -15.60 3.45
N PHE A 117 -8.07 -16.30 4.28
CA PHE A 117 -7.80 -15.84 5.65
C PHE A 117 -7.03 -14.52 5.67
N GLU A 118 -6.09 -14.32 4.75
CA GLU A 118 -5.39 -13.05 4.60
C GLU A 118 -6.38 -11.93 4.21
N LEU A 119 -7.28 -12.16 3.24
CA LEU A 119 -8.32 -11.20 2.85
C LEU A 119 -9.24 -10.84 4.01
N TYR A 120 -9.73 -11.84 4.74
CA TYR A 120 -10.58 -11.62 5.92
C TYR A 120 -9.88 -10.75 6.97
N HIS A 121 -8.61 -11.00 7.21
CA HIS A 121 -7.80 -10.19 8.11
C HIS A 121 -7.66 -8.74 7.62
N LEU A 122 -7.35 -8.52 6.34
CA LEU A 122 -7.23 -7.18 5.76
C LEU A 122 -8.54 -6.39 5.85
N VAL A 123 -9.68 -7.02 5.56
CA VAL A 123 -11.00 -6.39 5.70
C VAL A 123 -11.25 -5.99 7.15
N ARG A 124 -10.85 -6.83 8.11
CA ARG A 124 -10.93 -6.47 9.52
C ARG A 124 -10.03 -5.28 9.86
N MET A 125 -8.79 -5.25 9.37
CA MET A 125 -7.90 -4.10 9.56
C MET A 125 -8.51 -2.82 8.99
N MET A 126 -9.14 -2.89 7.82
CA MET A 126 -9.84 -1.77 7.18
C MET A 126 -10.91 -1.15 8.10
N HIS A 127 -11.61 -1.95 8.91
CA HIS A 127 -12.57 -1.47 9.91
C HIS A 127 -11.91 -0.97 11.20
N GLU A 128 -10.70 -1.45 11.52
CA GLU A 128 -9.93 -1.04 12.70
C GLU A 128 -9.16 0.26 12.46
N THR A 129 -8.73 0.56 11.22
CA THR A 129 -8.00 1.77 10.85
C THR A 129 -8.74 3.06 11.27
N PRO A 130 -10.03 3.28 10.96
CA PRO A 130 -10.74 4.48 11.44
C PRO A 130 -10.75 4.59 12.97
N ARG A 131 -10.87 3.47 13.68
CA ARG A 131 -10.87 3.45 15.15
C ARG A 131 -9.50 3.82 15.73
N LYS A 132 -8.41 3.37 15.10
CA LYS A 132 -7.02 3.74 15.46
C LYS A 132 -6.83 5.25 15.40
N TRP A 133 -7.30 5.88 14.32
CA TRP A 133 -7.08 7.29 14.03
C TRP A 133 -8.12 8.25 14.65
N ALA A 134 -9.24 7.74 15.17
CA ALA A 134 -10.30 8.54 15.78
C ALA A 134 -9.81 9.45 16.94
N ASN A 135 -8.74 9.04 17.64
CA ASN A 135 -8.18 9.76 18.77
C ASN A 135 -7.11 10.80 18.38
N ASP A 136 -6.66 10.82 17.13
CA ASP A 136 -5.66 11.79 16.67
C ASP A 136 -6.33 13.10 16.26
N THR A 137 -5.97 14.18 16.96
CA THR A 137 -6.54 15.52 16.78
C THR A 137 -6.28 16.12 15.40
N GLU A 138 -5.22 15.69 14.73
CA GLU A 138 -4.86 16.13 13.38
C GLU A 138 -5.90 15.64 12.33
N PHE A 139 -6.54 14.49 12.56
CA PHE A 139 -7.49 13.88 11.60
C PHE A 139 -8.95 13.92 12.06
N SER A 140 -9.21 13.87 13.37
CA SER A 140 -10.56 13.98 13.95
C SER A 140 -11.25 15.30 13.59
N ASN A 141 -10.47 16.38 13.43
CA ASN A 141 -11.00 17.68 13.02
C ASN A 141 -11.30 17.75 11.51
N ILE A 142 -10.61 16.97 10.67
CA ILE A 142 -10.83 16.98 9.22
C ILE A 142 -12.18 16.33 8.88
N GLU A 143 -12.54 15.23 9.54
CA GLU A 143 -13.88 14.62 9.38
C GLU A 143 -14.99 15.53 9.92
N LYS A 144 -14.72 16.29 10.98
CA LYS A 144 -15.65 17.32 11.43
C LYS A 144 -15.78 18.44 10.41
N VAL A 145 -14.70 18.94 9.82
CA VAL A 145 -14.79 20.00 8.79
C VAL A 145 -15.44 19.49 7.50
N ALA A 146 -15.25 18.22 7.15
CA ALA A 146 -15.90 17.59 5.99
C ALA A 146 -17.36 17.17 6.26
N GLY A 147 -17.74 16.97 7.53
CA GLY A 147 -19.09 16.57 7.96
C GLY A 147 -19.91 17.68 8.65
N TYR A 148 -19.34 18.86 8.90
CA TYR A 148 -20.04 20.00 9.49
C TYR A 148 -20.63 20.91 8.40
N GLU A 149 -21.72 20.42 7.83
CA GLU A 149 -22.85 21.29 7.47
C GLU A 149 -24.17 20.84 8.15
N GLN A 150 -24.17 19.81 9.02
CA GLN A 150 -25.45 19.25 9.52
C GLN A 150 -25.63 18.97 11.02
N LEU A 151 -24.71 19.26 11.95
CA LEU A 151 -25.02 19.11 13.39
C LEU A 151 -24.51 20.27 14.26
N SER A 152 -25.25 21.38 14.24
CA SER A 152 -25.03 22.52 15.14
C SER A 152 -26.23 22.88 16.03
N VAL A 153 -27.26 22.03 16.22
CA VAL A 153 -28.52 22.49 16.88
C VAL A 153 -29.05 21.66 18.07
N VAL A 154 -28.45 20.54 18.50
CA VAL A 154 -28.99 19.81 19.67
C VAL A 154 -27.95 19.62 20.76
N LYS A 155 -27.74 20.68 21.55
CA LYS A 155 -26.99 20.67 22.82
C LYS A 155 -27.66 21.57 23.85
N THR A 156 -28.88 21.23 24.28
CA THR A 156 -29.56 22.06 25.30
C THR A 156 -30.31 21.30 26.38
N GLU A 157 -30.60 20.00 26.26
CA GLU A 157 -31.39 19.31 27.30
C GLU A 157 -30.62 18.29 28.18
N GLU A 158 -29.53 17.69 27.67
CA GLU A 158 -28.72 16.74 28.46
C GLU A 158 -27.68 17.43 29.36
N GLU A 159 -27.20 18.61 28.97
CA GLU A 159 -26.28 19.42 29.78
C GLU A 159 -26.93 19.98 31.07
N LEU A 160 -28.27 20.10 31.08
CA LEU A 160 -29.04 20.55 32.26
C LEU A 160 -29.32 19.41 33.26
N LYS A 161 -29.32 18.13 32.83
CA LYS A 161 -29.57 16.97 33.72
C LYS A 161 -28.33 16.46 34.43
N MET A 162 -27.13 16.83 33.98
CA MET A 162 -25.85 16.46 34.62
C MET A 162 -25.47 17.40 35.79
N ALA A 163 -26.23 18.47 36.03
CA ALA A 163 -25.96 19.45 37.08
C ALA A 163 -26.36 18.97 38.51
N GLU A 164 -27.08 17.86 38.66
CA GLU A 164 -27.58 17.39 39.97
C GLU A 164 -26.76 16.25 40.60
N LEU A 165 -25.77 15.67 39.90
CA LEU A 165 -24.87 14.66 40.48
C LEU A 165 -23.60 15.30 41.08
N GLY A 166 -23.79 15.90 42.26
CA GLY A 166 -22.85 15.93 43.41
C GLY A 166 -21.39 16.37 43.21
N GLU A 167 -20.87 17.14 44.17
CA GLU A 167 -19.45 17.56 44.27
C GLU A 167 -18.41 16.40 44.11
N MET A 168 -18.83 15.15 44.28
CA MET A 168 -18.03 13.95 44.03
C MET A 168 -17.75 13.71 42.53
N GLY A 169 -18.74 13.95 41.66
CA GLY A 169 -18.61 13.80 40.20
C GLY A 169 -17.74 14.89 39.57
N LEU A 170 -17.77 16.11 40.10
CA LEU A 170 -16.95 17.22 39.60
C LEU A 170 -15.45 16.98 39.84
N LYS A 171 -15.07 16.41 40.98
CA LYS A 171 -13.66 16.07 41.27
C LYS A 171 -13.15 14.94 40.38
N GLU A 172 -13.99 13.97 40.08
CA GLU A 172 -13.67 12.86 39.17
C GLU A 172 -13.57 13.33 37.72
N LEU A 173 -14.43 14.26 37.30
CA LEU A 173 -14.34 14.91 35.99
C LEU A 173 -13.05 15.74 35.86
N LEU A 174 -12.68 16.51 36.88
CA LEU A 174 -11.45 17.30 36.86
C LEU A 174 -10.20 16.42 36.87
N SER A 175 -10.20 15.31 37.60
CA SER A 175 -9.08 14.37 37.62
C SER A 175 -8.91 13.65 36.28
N THR A 176 -10.01 13.24 35.65
CA THR A 176 -10.00 12.63 34.30
C THR A 176 -9.54 13.63 33.24
N MET A 177 -10.01 14.88 33.25
CA MET A 177 -9.53 15.92 32.34
C MET A 177 -8.02 16.19 32.50
N ARG A 178 -7.51 16.19 33.74
CA ARG A 178 -6.07 16.36 34.00
C ARG A 178 -5.26 15.18 33.48
N ASN A 179 -5.74 13.95 33.68
CA ASN A 179 -5.12 12.75 33.15
C ASN A 179 -5.10 12.73 31.62
N ILE A 180 -6.18 13.19 30.96
CA ILE A 180 -6.26 13.34 29.50
C ILE A 180 -5.24 14.38 29.02
N ALA A 181 -5.15 15.55 29.68
CA ALA A 181 -4.20 16.58 29.32
C ALA A 181 -2.74 16.11 29.49
N ASP A 182 -2.44 15.38 30.57
CA ASP A 182 -1.10 14.85 30.83
C ASP A 182 -0.71 13.72 29.86
N THR A 183 -1.65 12.85 29.51
CA THR A 183 -1.43 11.81 28.48
C THR A 183 -1.22 12.43 27.10
N GLN A 184 -2.00 13.45 26.73
CA GLN A 184 -1.78 14.21 25.49
C GLN A 184 -0.40 14.87 25.47
N ARG A 185 0.01 15.54 26.55
CA ARG A 185 1.36 16.13 26.67
C ARG A 185 2.48 15.08 26.56
N ARG A 186 2.29 13.89 27.12
CA ARG A 186 3.25 12.77 26.98
C ARG A 186 3.33 12.32 25.52
N ARG A 187 2.19 12.10 24.86
CA ARG A 187 2.12 11.75 23.44
C ARG A 187 2.78 12.78 22.55
N GLU A 188 2.54 14.07 22.78
CA GLU A 188 3.20 15.14 22.01
C GLU A 188 4.72 15.16 22.20
N LYS A 189 5.20 14.97 23.43
CA LYS A 189 6.63 14.86 23.71
C LYS A 189 7.24 13.65 23.01
N GLU A 190 6.53 12.53 22.99
CA GLU A 190 6.96 11.30 22.33
C GLU A 190 6.95 11.45 20.79
N LYS A 191 5.89 12.03 20.21
CA LYS A 191 5.84 12.40 18.78
C LYS A 191 6.99 13.33 18.42
N LYS A 192 7.30 14.36 19.22
CA LYS A 192 8.47 15.23 19.01
C LYS A 192 9.80 14.47 19.06
N ARG A 193 9.94 13.51 19.99
CA ARG A 193 11.14 12.66 20.07
C ARG A 193 11.26 11.73 18.86
N GLN A 194 10.15 11.12 18.44
CA GLN A 194 10.10 10.27 17.26
C GLN A 194 10.40 11.06 15.99
N ARG A 195 9.76 12.22 15.78
CA ARG A 195 10.05 13.13 14.65
C ARG A 195 11.54 13.47 14.58
N LYS A 196 12.17 13.85 15.69
CA LYS A 196 13.63 14.11 15.74
C LYS A 196 14.46 12.86 15.43
N LYS A 197 14.02 11.67 15.87
CA LYS A 197 14.70 10.40 15.57
C LYS A 197 14.59 10.05 14.09
N PHE A 198 13.41 10.18 13.50
CA PHE A 198 13.17 9.96 12.08
C PHE A 198 13.88 10.99 11.21
N GLU A 199 13.94 12.24 11.62
CA GLU A 199 14.69 13.29 10.92
C GLU A 199 16.19 12.97 10.87
N LYS A 200 16.77 12.49 11.99
CA LYS A 200 18.15 12.00 12.03
C LYS A 200 18.37 10.77 11.14
N LEU A 201 17.44 9.81 11.17
CA LEU A 201 17.48 8.63 10.29
C LEU A 201 17.41 9.03 8.82
N ARG A 202 16.54 9.98 8.47
CA ARG A 202 16.38 10.52 7.12
C ARG A 202 17.65 11.23 6.66
N GLN A 203 18.24 12.08 7.50
CA GLN A 203 19.51 12.74 7.17
C GLN A 203 20.63 11.71 6.96
N ALA A 204 20.73 10.70 7.80
CA ALA A 204 21.74 9.65 7.63
C ALA A 204 21.50 8.78 6.39
N TYR A 205 20.24 8.52 6.03
CA TYR A 205 19.87 7.85 4.79
C TYR A 205 20.29 8.66 3.57
N MET A 206 19.98 9.96 3.53
CA MET A 206 20.39 10.87 2.45
C MET A 206 21.92 10.97 2.31
N LEU A 207 22.66 10.82 3.41
CA LEU A 207 24.13 10.84 3.43
C LEU A 207 24.77 9.47 3.12
N GLY A 208 23.96 8.41 2.89
CA GLY A 208 24.48 7.06 2.61
C GLY A 208 25.12 6.35 3.81
N LEU A 209 24.95 6.86 5.03
CA LEU A 209 25.58 6.37 6.27
C LEU A 209 24.79 5.22 6.95
N VAL A 210 23.86 4.60 6.23
CA VAL A 210 22.91 3.62 6.79
C VAL A 210 23.62 2.34 7.26
N ASN A 211 24.73 1.96 6.63
CA ASN A 211 25.43 0.71 6.92
C ASN A 211 26.12 0.68 8.30
N ASP A 212 26.44 1.83 8.90
CA ASP A 212 27.16 1.91 10.17
C ASP A 212 26.24 2.01 11.41
N MET A 213 24.94 2.21 11.22
CA MET A 213 24.00 2.21 12.33
C MET A 213 23.65 0.78 12.73
N LYS A 214 24.45 0.20 13.64
CA LYS A 214 24.09 -1.03 14.36
C LYS A 214 22.82 -0.79 15.18
N MET A 215 21.66 -1.01 14.58
CA MET A 215 20.40 -1.08 15.31
C MET A 215 20.49 -2.25 16.29
N LYS A 216 20.31 -1.97 17.59
CA LYS A 216 20.09 -3.01 18.58
C LYS A 216 18.85 -3.78 18.14
N SER A 217 19.01 -5.02 17.67
CA SER A 217 17.89 -5.86 17.28
C SER A 217 17.00 -6.05 18.51
N LYS A 218 15.79 -5.50 18.49
CA LYS A 218 14.77 -5.87 19.48
C LYS A 218 14.60 -7.39 19.43
N VAL A 219 14.50 -8.04 20.59
CA VAL A 219 14.14 -9.46 20.67
C VAL A 219 12.76 -9.60 20.05
N TYR A 220 12.71 -10.25 18.90
CA TYR A 220 11.58 -10.23 17.98
C TYR A 220 10.60 -11.36 18.30
N ASN A 221 9.31 -11.07 18.34
CA ASN A 221 8.29 -12.09 18.49
C ASN A 221 8.09 -12.75 17.11
N ASN A 222 8.71 -13.91 16.92
CA ASN A 222 8.97 -14.58 15.63
C ASN A 222 7.74 -15.12 14.87
N LYS A 223 6.54 -14.58 15.12
CA LYS A 223 5.28 -15.11 14.60
C LYS A 223 4.84 -14.51 13.26
N TRP A 224 5.50 -13.46 12.74
CA TRP A 224 5.05 -12.79 11.50
C TRP A 224 6.19 -12.44 10.53
N PRO A 225 5.95 -12.51 9.20
CA PRO A 225 6.91 -12.08 8.18
C PRO A 225 7.19 -10.58 8.24
N ARG A 226 8.47 -10.20 8.07
CA ARG A 226 8.99 -8.82 8.14
C ARG A 226 8.41 -7.86 7.09
N ASP A 227 7.78 -8.38 6.05
CA ASP A 227 7.35 -7.59 4.88
C ASP A 227 6.15 -6.68 5.19
N TYR A 228 5.38 -7.03 6.22
CA TYR A 228 4.32 -6.18 6.74
C TYR A 228 4.94 -5.26 7.79
N GLY A 229 5.44 -4.10 7.37
CA GLY A 229 6.10 -3.11 8.22
C GLY A 229 5.25 -2.51 9.35
N TRP A 230 4.08 -3.08 9.67
CA TRP A 230 3.12 -2.59 10.65
C TRP A 230 2.92 -3.63 11.75
N GLU A 231 3.67 -3.47 12.85
CA GLU A 231 3.36 -4.16 14.10
C GLU A 231 2.19 -3.42 14.77
N ILE A 232 1.02 -4.04 14.85
CA ILE A 232 -0.03 -3.60 15.77
C ILE A 232 0.47 -3.95 17.17
N GLU A 233 1.07 -2.99 17.87
CA GLU A 233 1.33 -3.10 19.31
C GLU A 233 -0.03 -3.16 20.02
N TYR A 234 -0.53 -4.37 20.27
CA TYR A 234 -1.60 -4.57 21.23
C TYR A 234 -1.04 -4.22 22.62
N TYR A 235 -1.30 -3.01 23.09
CA TYR A 235 -1.20 -2.71 24.52
C TYR A 235 -2.38 -3.41 25.20
N TRP A 236 -2.16 -4.64 25.67
CA TRP A 236 -2.98 -5.23 26.72
C TRP A 236 -2.61 -4.66 28.09
#